data_AF-V3ZDE4-F1
#
_entry.id   AF-V3ZDE4-F1
#
_cell.length_a   1.000
_cell.length_b   1.000
_cell.length_c   1.000
_cell.angle_alpha   90.00
_cell.angle_beta   90.00
_cell.angle_gamma   90.00
#
_symmetry.space_group_name_H-M   'P 1'
#
loop_
_entity.id
_entity.type
_entity.pdbx_description
1 polymer ?
#
loop_
_entity_poly.entity_id
_entity_poly.type
_entity_poly.pdbx_seq_one_letter_code
_entity_poly.pdbx_strand_id
1 'polypeptide(L)'
;MKIYPELDIIVKVIALFFISNVETFSQVSRDILKDGFHRDLETEILLSTEDDQVLETDCKIVIIETLPSGVYVDNYQINTINTSYQFLLEEEVDIEAPEYLSLPLSVYIYHNKSSTINISLPIHIRYHRPSNTSQYKQIIIQSPVIYTTCYNLIAEETGNIKLPCDNTKANNCTWKKLNHNKIEDITILVPVGSSDDSLIVTVITLLVTVGGCVFIMLKVMTTDTNTSSGKHKRT
;
A
#
# COMPACT_ATOMS: atom_id res chain seq x y z
N MET A 1 -22.59 44.23 -42.47
CA MET A 1 -21.24 43.63 -42.30
C MET A 1 -21.45 42.11 -42.30
N LYS A 2 -21.24 41.47 -43.45
CA LYS A 2 -21.55 40.04 -43.67
C LYS A 2 -20.44 39.21 -43.02
N ILE A 3 -20.74 38.53 -41.92
CA ILE A 3 -19.85 37.56 -41.28
C ILE A 3 -20.16 36.21 -41.95
N TYR A 4 -19.14 35.61 -42.55
CA TYR A 4 -19.23 34.45 -43.42
C TYR A 4 -19.61 33.18 -42.62
N PRO A 5 -20.70 32.47 -42.95
CA PRO A 5 -21.09 31.23 -42.27
C PRO A 5 -20.16 30.03 -42.58
N GLU A 6 -19.32 30.12 -43.61
CA GLU A 6 -18.40 29.04 -43.96
C GLU A 6 -17.19 28.92 -43.01
N LEU A 7 -16.79 30.00 -42.34
CA LEU A 7 -15.71 29.95 -41.34
C LEU A 7 -16.13 29.21 -40.06
N ASP A 8 -17.41 29.27 -39.66
CA ASP A 8 -17.89 28.58 -38.46
C ASP A 8 -17.95 27.05 -38.67
N ILE A 9 -18.22 26.61 -39.90
CA ILE A 9 -18.18 25.19 -40.27
C ILE A 9 -16.73 24.69 -40.28
N ILE A 10 -15.79 25.45 -40.84
CA ILE A 10 -14.37 25.07 -40.84
C ILE A 10 -13.82 25.01 -39.41
N VAL A 11 -14.17 25.96 -38.54
CA VAL A 11 -13.77 25.91 -37.12
C VAL A 11 -14.39 24.72 -36.39
N LYS A 12 -15.67 24.37 -36.66
CA LYS A 12 -16.31 23.17 -36.09
C LYS A 12 -15.75 21.88 -36.65
N VAL A 13 -15.40 21.82 -37.94
CA VAL A 13 -14.77 20.66 -38.57
C VAL A 13 -13.34 20.50 -38.07
N ILE A 14 -12.58 21.58 -37.89
CA ILE A 14 -11.27 21.55 -37.24
C ILE A 14 -11.41 21.13 -35.76
N ALA A 15 -12.40 21.63 -35.03
CA ALA A 15 -12.68 21.21 -33.66
C ALA A 15 -13.13 19.74 -33.57
N LEU A 16 -13.84 19.22 -34.57
CA LEU A 16 -14.17 17.79 -34.71
C LEU A 16 -12.95 16.95 -35.14
N PHE A 17 -12.06 17.50 -35.96
CA PHE A 17 -10.77 16.89 -36.32
C PHE A 17 -9.76 16.92 -35.16
N PHE A 18 -9.88 17.84 -34.22
CA PHE A 18 -9.11 17.83 -32.97
C PHE A 18 -9.62 16.80 -31.94
N ILE A 19 -10.71 16.07 -32.24
CA ILE A 19 -11.17 14.95 -31.42
C ILE A 19 -10.64 13.60 -31.97
N SER A 20 -9.80 13.60 -33.02
CA SER A 20 -9.06 12.38 -33.39
C SER A 20 -7.67 12.38 -32.76
N ASN A 21 -7.58 11.78 -31.57
CA ASN A 21 -6.57 10.78 -31.21
C ASN A 21 -7.00 10.18 -29.87
N VAL A 22 -7.68 9.03 -29.93
CA VAL A 22 -7.70 8.14 -28.78
C VAL A 22 -6.28 7.59 -28.68
N GLU A 23 -5.42 8.28 -27.95
CA GLU A 23 -4.22 7.66 -27.41
C GLU A 23 -4.73 6.54 -26.48
N THR A 24 -4.45 5.27 -26.81
CA THR A 24 -4.81 4.18 -25.92
C THR A 24 -4.05 4.33 -24.62
N PHE A 25 -4.81 4.67 -23.59
CA PHE A 25 -4.30 5.13 -22.31
C PHE A 25 -4.84 4.20 -21.24
N SER A 26 -3.96 3.74 -20.36
CA SER A 26 -4.40 3.04 -19.17
C SER A 26 -4.92 4.05 -18.16
N GLN A 27 -6.15 3.86 -17.70
CA GLN A 27 -6.75 4.71 -16.69
C GLN A 27 -6.66 3.98 -15.35
N VAL A 28 -6.09 4.65 -14.38
CA VAL A 28 -5.90 4.15 -13.03
C VAL A 28 -6.68 5.03 -12.07
N SER A 29 -7.46 4.38 -11.21
CA SER A 29 -8.21 4.98 -10.12
C SER A 29 -7.80 4.31 -8.82
N ARG A 30 -7.72 5.09 -7.74
CA ARG A 30 -7.27 4.58 -6.44
C ARG A 30 -8.11 5.14 -5.33
N ASP A 31 -8.33 4.32 -4.30
CA ASP A 31 -9.04 4.71 -3.10
C ASP A 31 -8.47 4.02 -1.86
N ILE A 32 -8.75 4.56 -0.67
CA ILE A 32 -8.47 3.91 0.60
C ILE A 32 -9.78 3.57 1.30
N LEU A 33 -9.97 2.29 1.57
CA LEU A 33 -11.09 1.78 2.34
C LEU A 33 -10.69 1.48 3.79
N LYS A 34 -11.72 1.42 4.64
CA LYS A 34 -11.64 1.21 6.10
C LYS A 34 -10.97 2.36 6.86
N ASP A 35 -11.21 2.36 8.16
CA ASP A 35 -10.66 3.32 9.11
C ASP A 35 -9.63 2.66 10.05
N GLY A 36 -8.84 3.51 10.73
CA GLY A 36 -7.85 3.05 11.70
C GLY A 36 -6.48 2.75 11.08
N PHE A 37 -5.76 1.82 11.70
CA PHE A 37 -4.37 1.47 11.34
C PHE A 37 -4.26 0.31 10.35
N HIS A 38 -5.34 -0.41 10.10
CA HIS A 38 -5.42 -1.45 9.07
C HIS A 38 -6.43 -0.99 8.02
N ARG A 39 -5.96 -0.78 6.79
CA ARG A 39 -6.76 -0.23 5.68
C ARG A 39 -6.53 -1.04 4.42
N ASP A 40 -7.42 -0.88 3.45
CA ASP A 40 -7.23 -1.47 2.12
C ASP A 40 -6.95 -0.36 1.11
N LEU A 41 -5.84 -0.49 0.39
CA LEU A 41 -5.54 0.34 -0.78
C LEU A 41 -6.15 -0.33 -2.01
N GLU A 42 -7.23 0.25 -2.50
CA GLU A 42 -7.90 -0.21 -3.71
C GLU A 42 -7.30 0.47 -4.93
N THR A 43 -6.94 -0.31 -5.93
CA THR A 43 -6.42 0.18 -7.21
C THR A 43 -7.19 -0.51 -8.34
N GLU A 44 -7.85 0.30 -9.15
CA GLU A 44 -8.55 -0.11 -10.36
C GLU A 44 -7.78 0.39 -11.57
N ILE A 45 -7.53 -0.51 -12.54
CA ILE A 45 -6.81 -0.21 -13.78
C ILE A 45 -7.69 -0.66 -14.94
N LEU A 46 -8.03 0.28 -15.81
CA LEU A 46 -8.73 0.07 -17.07
C LEU A 46 -7.72 0.15 -18.20
N LEU A 47 -7.60 -0.94 -18.95
CA LEU A 47 -6.72 -1.04 -20.11
C LEU A 47 -7.55 -0.87 -21.38
N SER A 48 -7.35 0.24 -22.07
CA SER A 48 -7.96 0.46 -23.39
C SER A 48 -7.12 -0.23 -24.46
N THR A 49 -7.67 -1.25 -25.12
CA THR A 49 -7.00 -1.95 -26.24
C THR A 49 -7.68 -1.61 -27.57
N GLU A 50 -6.89 -1.39 -28.62
CA GLU A 50 -7.42 -1.18 -29.98
C GLU A 50 -8.00 -2.45 -30.62
N ASP A 51 -7.65 -3.63 -30.09
CA ASP A 51 -8.07 -4.91 -30.65
C ASP A 51 -8.39 -5.92 -29.54
N ASP A 52 -9.68 -6.00 -29.17
CA ASP A 52 -10.22 -6.94 -28.17
C ASP A 52 -10.14 -8.41 -28.61
N GLN A 53 -9.67 -8.69 -29.84
CA GLN A 53 -9.78 -10.01 -30.46
C GLN A 53 -8.52 -10.87 -30.37
N VAL A 54 -7.38 -10.32 -29.97
CA VAL A 54 -6.16 -11.11 -29.80
C VAL A 54 -5.94 -11.42 -28.32
N LEU A 55 -6.41 -12.59 -27.91
CA LEU A 55 -5.98 -13.26 -26.69
C LEU A 55 -4.49 -13.56 -26.82
N GLU A 56 -3.64 -12.60 -26.48
CA GLU A 56 -2.22 -12.84 -26.26
C GLU A 56 -2.08 -13.84 -25.11
N THR A 57 -1.86 -15.10 -25.45
CA THR A 57 -1.39 -16.10 -24.50
C THR A 57 -0.04 -15.63 -23.96
N ASP A 58 0.08 -15.52 -22.63
CA ASP A 58 1.27 -15.13 -21.85
C ASP A 58 1.56 -13.63 -21.66
N CYS A 59 0.57 -12.77 -21.91
CA CYS A 59 0.69 -11.34 -21.63
C CYS A 59 0.35 -11.03 -20.14
N LYS A 60 1.33 -10.42 -19.45
CA LYS A 60 1.30 -10.15 -18.01
C LYS A 60 1.51 -8.67 -17.72
N ILE A 61 0.99 -8.26 -16.57
CA ILE A 61 1.13 -6.92 -16.02
C ILE A 61 1.71 -7.06 -14.62
N VAL A 62 2.63 -6.17 -14.29
CA VAL A 62 3.15 -6.02 -12.93
C VAL A 62 2.92 -4.59 -12.49
N ILE A 63 2.38 -4.44 -11.30
CA ILE A 63 2.14 -3.15 -10.65
C ILE A 63 3.08 -3.11 -9.47
N ILE A 64 3.86 -2.04 -9.39
CA ILE A 64 4.84 -1.83 -8.33
C ILE A 64 4.33 -0.71 -7.45
N GLU A 65 3.95 -1.07 -6.23
CA GLU A 65 3.54 -0.14 -5.18
C GLU A 65 4.73 0.15 -4.29
N THR A 66 5.17 1.41 -4.24
CA THR A 66 6.25 1.86 -3.35
C THR A 66 5.62 2.49 -2.11
N LEU A 67 5.59 1.71 -1.03
CA LEU A 67 5.02 2.12 0.24
C LEU A 67 6.07 2.90 1.06
N PRO A 68 5.73 4.07 1.61
CA PRO A 68 6.65 4.82 2.48
C PRO A 68 6.86 4.08 3.81
N SER A 69 7.91 4.46 4.54
CA SER A 69 8.27 3.89 5.86
C SER A 69 7.12 3.87 6.87
N GLY A 70 6.13 4.75 6.75
CA GLY A 70 4.97 4.81 7.62
C GLY A 70 3.92 3.72 7.41
N VAL A 71 4.05 2.90 6.37
CA VAL A 71 3.07 1.87 5.98
C VAL A 71 3.80 0.59 5.60
N TYR A 72 3.17 -0.56 5.86
CA TYR A 72 3.68 -1.85 5.41
C TYR A 72 2.54 -2.79 5.03
N VAL A 73 2.91 -3.92 4.45
CA VAL A 73 2.02 -5.04 4.14
C VAL A 73 2.51 -6.25 4.92
N ASP A 74 1.59 -6.97 5.56
CA ASP A 74 1.94 -8.20 6.28
C ASP A 74 2.09 -9.35 5.28
N ASN A 75 3.29 -9.92 5.23
CA ASN A 75 3.62 -11.05 4.36
C ASN A 75 2.74 -12.28 4.65
N TYR A 76 2.37 -12.54 5.90
CA TYR A 76 1.48 -13.66 6.22
C TYR A 76 0.07 -13.41 5.68
N GLN A 77 -0.44 -12.19 5.81
CA GLN A 77 -1.78 -11.84 5.33
C GLN A 77 -1.88 -12.04 3.82
N ILE A 78 -0.99 -11.43 3.03
CA ILE A 78 -1.06 -11.51 1.57
C ILE A 78 -0.87 -12.92 1.01
N ASN A 79 -0.07 -13.77 1.68
CA ASN A 79 0.13 -15.16 1.25
C ASN A 79 -1.10 -16.04 1.52
N THR A 80 -2.03 -15.59 2.37
CA THR A 80 -3.30 -16.30 2.63
C THR A 80 -4.47 -15.80 1.78
N ILE A 81 -4.30 -14.66 1.10
CA ILE A 81 -5.33 -14.07 0.26
C ILE A 81 -5.43 -14.86 -1.06
N ASN A 82 -6.54 -15.56 -1.25
CA ASN A 82 -6.83 -16.25 -2.51
C ASN A 82 -7.42 -15.26 -3.53
N THR A 83 -6.61 -14.79 -4.47
CA THR A 83 -6.98 -13.79 -5.48
C THR A 83 -6.49 -14.20 -6.88
N SER A 84 -6.91 -13.46 -7.91
CA SER A 84 -6.45 -13.65 -9.28
C SER A 84 -5.04 -13.08 -9.54
N TYR A 85 -4.49 -12.31 -8.61
CA TYR A 85 -3.15 -11.75 -8.65
C TYR A 85 -2.20 -12.44 -7.67
N GLN A 86 -0.90 -12.23 -7.86
CA GLN A 86 0.14 -12.75 -7.00
C GLN A 86 0.99 -11.60 -6.45
N PHE A 87 1.27 -11.65 -5.15
CA PHE A 87 2.15 -10.70 -4.50
C PHE A 87 3.58 -11.21 -4.44
N LEU A 88 4.53 -10.27 -4.49
CA LEU A 88 5.93 -10.53 -4.23
C LEU A 88 6.53 -9.36 -3.45
N LEU A 89 7.15 -9.67 -2.32
CA LEU A 89 7.95 -8.74 -1.54
C LEU A 89 9.43 -9.07 -1.76
N GLU A 90 10.25 -8.03 -1.86
CA GLU A 90 11.70 -8.19 -1.94
C GLU A 90 12.31 -8.53 -0.59
N GLU A 91 11.78 -7.92 0.47
CA GLU A 91 12.31 -8.00 1.83
C GLU A 91 11.25 -8.49 2.83
N GLU A 92 11.71 -9.13 3.90
CA GLU A 92 10.86 -9.44 5.05
C GLU A 92 10.53 -8.16 5.82
N VAL A 93 9.31 -8.10 6.35
CA VAL A 93 8.80 -6.93 7.04
C VAL A 93 8.82 -7.18 8.54
N ASP A 94 9.60 -6.40 9.27
CA ASP A 94 9.45 -6.30 10.72
C ASP A 94 8.14 -5.55 11.00
N ILE A 95 7.12 -6.26 11.49
CA ILE A 95 5.80 -5.71 11.77
C ILE A 95 5.76 -4.92 13.10
N GLU A 96 6.78 -5.07 13.95
CA GLU A 96 6.87 -4.40 15.25
C GLU A 96 7.64 -3.07 15.16
N ALA A 97 8.47 -2.90 14.13
CA ALA A 97 9.23 -1.68 13.92
C ALA A 97 8.34 -0.43 13.73
N PRO A 98 8.66 0.70 14.37
CA PRO A 98 8.00 1.97 14.11
C PRO A 98 8.49 2.61 12.80
N GLU A 99 7.76 3.63 12.32
CA GLU A 99 8.07 4.32 11.05
C GLU A 99 9.52 4.80 10.97
N TYR A 100 10.04 5.43 12.03
CA TYR A 100 11.38 6.05 12.03
C TYR A 100 12.54 5.04 12.06
N LEU A 101 12.26 3.75 12.19
CA LEU A 101 13.24 2.66 12.07
C LEU A 101 12.99 1.79 10.83
N SER A 102 11.92 2.08 10.08
CA SER A 102 11.50 1.29 8.94
C SER A 102 12.00 1.91 7.63
N LEU A 103 12.27 1.06 6.65
CA LEU A 103 12.57 1.48 5.28
C LEU A 103 11.29 1.47 4.43
N PRO A 104 11.25 2.22 3.32
CA PRO A 104 10.21 2.06 2.31
C PRO A 104 10.15 0.62 1.79
N LEU A 105 8.94 0.15 1.45
CA LEU A 105 8.69 -1.22 1.02
C LEU A 105 8.15 -1.24 -0.42
N SER A 106 8.78 -2.01 -1.29
CA SER A 106 8.28 -2.26 -2.66
C SER A 106 7.45 -3.54 -2.70
N VAL A 107 6.21 -3.42 -3.17
CA VAL A 107 5.29 -4.54 -3.34
C VAL A 107 5.01 -4.72 -4.83
N TYR A 108 5.33 -5.91 -5.33
CA TYR A 108 5.10 -6.28 -6.72
C TYR A 108 3.82 -7.11 -6.81
N ILE A 109 2.93 -6.70 -7.70
CA ILE A 109 1.60 -7.31 -7.87
C ILE A 109 1.49 -7.77 -9.32
N TYR A 110 1.53 -9.09 -9.52
CA TYR A 110 1.44 -9.72 -10.83
C TYR A 110 0.01 -10.09 -11.14
N HIS A 111 -0.45 -9.73 -12.34
CA HIS A 111 -1.77 -10.09 -12.84
C HIS A 111 -1.68 -10.46 -14.34
N ASN A 112 -2.48 -11.43 -14.76
CA ASN A 112 -2.62 -11.72 -16.20
C ASN A 112 -3.41 -10.58 -16.87
N LYS A 113 -3.20 -10.29 -18.15
CA LYS A 113 -3.96 -9.21 -18.79
C LYS A 113 -5.47 -9.47 -18.70
N SER A 114 -6.17 -8.42 -18.29
CA SER A 114 -7.63 -8.28 -18.25
C SER A 114 -7.97 -6.85 -18.66
N SER A 115 -9.14 -6.62 -19.25
CA SER A 115 -9.60 -5.26 -19.59
C SER A 115 -9.72 -4.37 -18.35
N THR A 116 -10.15 -4.96 -17.24
CA THR A 116 -10.24 -4.33 -15.92
C THR A 116 -9.47 -5.16 -14.90
N ILE A 117 -8.62 -4.51 -14.12
CA ILE A 117 -7.82 -5.11 -13.05
C ILE A 117 -8.16 -4.37 -11.75
N ASN A 118 -8.69 -5.12 -10.78
CA ASN A 118 -9.04 -4.60 -9.47
C ASN A 118 -8.17 -5.28 -8.42
N ILE A 119 -7.43 -4.48 -7.66
CA ILE A 119 -6.49 -4.96 -6.64
C ILE A 119 -6.83 -4.29 -5.32
N SER A 120 -6.92 -5.12 -4.29
CA SER A 120 -7.09 -4.70 -2.90
C SER A 120 -5.82 -5.08 -2.15
N LEU A 121 -5.01 -4.09 -1.78
CA LEU A 121 -3.77 -4.29 -1.03
C LEU A 121 -4.00 -3.95 0.45
N PRO A 122 -3.98 -4.94 1.37
CA PRO A 122 -4.13 -4.65 2.79
C PRO A 122 -2.87 -4.00 3.34
N ILE A 123 -3.01 -2.75 3.78
CA ILE A 123 -1.93 -1.94 4.32
C ILE A 123 -2.10 -1.69 5.81
N HIS A 124 -0.98 -1.68 6.53
CA HIS A 124 -0.89 -1.43 7.95
C HIS A 124 -0.05 -0.19 8.21
N ILE A 125 -0.60 0.74 8.96
CA ILE A 125 0.05 1.99 9.34
C ILE A 125 0.96 1.71 10.54
N ARG A 126 2.17 2.27 10.52
CA ARG A 126 3.12 2.17 11.63
C ARG A 126 2.93 3.28 12.64
N TYR A 127 3.39 3.03 13.86
CA TYR A 127 3.52 4.08 14.87
C TYR A 127 4.58 5.11 14.46
N HIS A 128 4.22 6.38 14.59
CA HIS A 128 5.09 7.51 14.30
C HIS A 128 5.60 8.14 15.60
N ARG A 129 6.69 8.91 15.51
CA ARG A 129 7.17 9.66 16.67
C ARG A 129 6.10 10.62 17.20
N PRO A 130 6.01 10.78 18.53
CA PRO A 130 5.21 11.84 19.11
C PRO A 130 5.72 13.21 18.65
N SER A 131 4.85 14.20 18.77
CA SER A 131 5.09 15.54 18.24
C SER A 131 4.47 16.58 19.16
N ASN A 132 5.21 17.65 19.43
CA ASN A 132 4.71 18.83 20.17
C ASN A 132 4.04 19.87 19.25
N THR A 133 4.23 19.76 17.94
CA THR A 133 3.80 20.78 16.96
C THR A 133 2.59 20.35 16.15
N SER A 134 2.31 19.06 16.07
CA SER A 134 1.22 18.52 15.27
C SER A 134 0.64 17.30 15.95
N GLN A 135 -0.69 17.21 15.96
CA GLN A 135 -1.43 16.04 16.42
C GLN A 135 -1.46 14.92 15.38
N TYR A 136 -1.08 15.22 14.13
CA TYR A 136 -1.09 14.27 13.03
C TYR A 136 0.23 14.24 12.27
N LYS A 137 0.61 13.07 11.76
CA LYS A 137 1.65 12.90 10.75
C LYS A 137 1.02 12.49 9.44
N GLN A 138 1.57 13.00 8.35
CA GLN A 138 1.11 12.72 7.00
C GLN A 138 1.96 11.61 6.40
N ILE A 139 1.29 10.60 5.85
CA ILE A 139 1.87 9.57 5.01
C ILE A 139 1.41 9.84 3.59
N ILE A 140 2.34 9.82 2.64
CA ILE A 140 2.06 10.04 1.23
C ILE A 140 2.44 8.76 0.48
N ILE A 141 1.45 8.08 -0.10
CA ILE A 141 1.64 6.93 -0.97
C ILE A 141 1.60 7.42 -2.41
N GLN A 142 2.72 7.27 -3.11
CA GLN A 142 2.87 7.73 -4.48
C GLN A 142 2.04 6.91 -5.46
N SER A 143 1.80 7.48 -6.64
CA SER A 143 1.22 6.74 -7.77
C SER A 143 2.03 5.48 -8.11
N PRO A 144 1.39 4.33 -8.38
CA PRO A 144 2.09 3.09 -8.69
C PRO A 144 2.81 3.17 -10.03
N VAL A 145 3.83 2.33 -10.21
CA VAL A 145 4.47 2.15 -11.51
C VAL A 145 3.96 0.86 -12.14
N ILE A 146 3.43 0.95 -13.36
CA ILE A 146 2.86 -0.20 -14.07
C ILE A 146 3.79 -0.59 -15.20
N TYR A 147 4.09 -1.89 -15.31
CA TYR A 147 4.80 -2.46 -16.44
C TYR A 147 4.03 -3.60 -17.08
N THR A 148 4.32 -3.85 -18.35
CA THR A 148 3.68 -4.89 -19.14
C THR A 148 4.67 -5.65 -20.02
N THR A 149 4.40 -6.93 -20.26
CA THR A 149 5.08 -7.73 -21.30
C THR A 149 4.33 -7.73 -22.63
N CYS A 150 3.15 -7.13 -22.67
CA CYS A 150 2.24 -7.18 -23.81
C CYS A 150 2.72 -6.25 -24.93
N TYR A 151 2.61 -6.69 -26.18
CA TYR A 151 3.09 -5.89 -27.32
C TYR A 151 2.07 -4.88 -27.82
N ASN A 152 0.77 -5.13 -27.58
CA ASN A 152 -0.34 -4.31 -28.05
C ASN A 152 -0.70 -3.11 -27.14
N LEU A 153 0.02 -2.90 -26.04
CA LEU A 153 -0.23 -1.75 -25.17
C LEU A 153 0.78 -0.63 -25.46
N ILE A 154 0.31 0.62 -25.51
CA ILE A 154 1.19 1.77 -25.64
C ILE A 154 2.06 1.86 -24.38
N ALA A 155 3.33 1.52 -24.56
CA ALA A 155 4.34 1.58 -23.53
C ALA A 155 5.42 2.60 -23.92
N GLU A 156 6.13 3.15 -22.93
CA GLU A 156 7.27 4.02 -23.20
C GLU A 156 8.32 3.26 -24.04
N GLU A 157 8.72 3.82 -25.18
CA GLU A 157 9.70 3.19 -26.09
C GLU A 157 11.10 3.07 -25.45
N THR A 158 11.38 3.88 -24.42
CA THR A 158 12.67 3.97 -23.75
C THR A 158 12.57 3.52 -22.29
N GLY A 159 12.70 2.22 -22.01
CA GLY A 159 12.65 1.79 -20.60
C GLY A 159 12.47 0.31 -20.34
N ASN A 160 13.05 -0.57 -21.16
CA ASN A 160 13.00 -2.00 -20.88
C ASN A 160 13.74 -2.33 -19.58
N ILE A 161 13.03 -2.84 -18.58
CA ILE A 161 13.61 -3.31 -17.32
C ILE A 161 13.50 -4.83 -17.21
N LYS A 162 14.47 -5.46 -16.55
CA LYS A 162 14.41 -6.88 -16.20
C LYS A 162 13.89 -7.03 -14.79
N LEU A 163 12.73 -7.65 -14.65
CA LEU A 163 12.11 -7.97 -13.35
C LEU A 163 11.64 -9.43 -13.37
N PRO A 164 11.44 -10.05 -12.21
CA PRO A 164 10.88 -11.39 -12.14
C PRO A 164 9.56 -11.51 -12.90
N CYS A 165 9.35 -12.63 -13.58
CA CYS A 165 8.14 -12.91 -14.37
C CYS A 165 6.91 -13.24 -13.52
N ASP A 166 7.13 -13.60 -12.26
CA ASP A 166 6.14 -14.05 -11.28
C ASP A 166 6.69 -13.95 -9.85
N ASN A 167 5.88 -14.37 -8.87
CA ASN A 167 6.25 -14.37 -7.45
C ASN A 167 7.30 -15.42 -7.05
N THR A 168 7.66 -16.36 -7.93
CA THR A 168 8.63 -17.42 -7.61
C THR A 168 10.08 -16.96 -7.71
N LYS A 169 10.31 -15.77 -8.31
CA LYS A 169 11.65 -15.22 -8.61
C LYS A 169 12.51 -16.14 -9.48
N ALA A 170 11.93 -17.15 -10.16
CA ALA A 170 12.69 -18.15 -10.90
C ALA A 170 13.29 -17.61 -12.21
N ASN A 171 12.52 -16.79 -12.93
CA ASN A 171 12.88 -16.26 -14.24
C ASN A 171 12.68 -14.75 -14.29
N ASN A 172 13.49 -14.08 -15.11
CA ASN A 172 13.38 -12.64 -15.38
C ASN A 172 12.79 -12.39 -16.77
N CYS A 173 11.80 -11.50 -16.84
CA CYS A 173 11.14 -11.07 -18.05
C CYS A 173 11.59 -9.65 -18.43
N THR A 174 11.44 -9.29 -19.70
CA THR A 174 11.67 -7.90 -20.16
C THR A 174 10.34 -7.17 -20.12
N TRP A 175 10.28 -6.10 -19.34
CA TRP A 175 9.07 -5.35 -19.04
C TRP A 175 9.17 -3.95 -19.63
N LYS A 176 8.05 -3.47 -20.20
CA LYS A 176 7.92 -2.11 -20.72
C LYS A 176 7.03 -1.28 -19.79
N LYS A 177 7.43 -0.04 -19.51
CA LYS A 177 6.65 0.84 -18.64
C LYS A 177 5.39 1.30 -19.36
N LEU A 178 4.24 1.12 -18.72
CA LEU A 178 2.94 1.50 -19.25
C LEU A 178 2.64 2.96 -18.91
N ASN A 179 2.18 3.73 -19.90
CA ASN A 179 1.70 5.08 -19.66
C ASN A 179 0.28 5.05 -19.11
N HIS A 180 0.05 5.82 -18.03
CA HIS A 180 -1.26 5.99 -17.42
C HIS A 180 -1.54 7.46 -17.09
N ASN A 181 -2.77 7.76 -16.66
CA ASN A 181 -3.13 9.08 -16.18
C ASN A 181 -2.26 9.55 -15.04
N LYS A 182 -2.04 10.87 -15.02
CA LYS A 182 -1.56 11.53 -13.82
C LYS A 182 -2.63 11.36 -12.74
N ILE A 183 -2.30 10.63 -11.70
CA ILE A 183 -3.12 10.42 -10.50
C ILE A 183 -2.51 11.26 -9.38
N GLU A 184 -3.34 11.70 -8.45
CA GLU A 184 -2.87 12.31 -7.21
C GLU A 184 -2.33 11.25 -6.25
N ASP A 185 -1.33 11.64 -5.44
CA ASP A 185 -0.81 10.79 -4.40
C ASP A 185 -1.83 10.65 -3.27
N ILE A 186 -1.87 9.47 -2.65
CA ILE A 186 -2.80 9.21 -1.57
C ILE A 186 -2.19 9.70 -0.26
N THR A 187 -2.94 10.55 0.43
CA THR A 187 -2.53 11.12 1.71
C THR A 187 -3.30 10.51 2.87
N ILE A 188 -2.60 9.94 3.84
CA ILE A 188 -3.17 9.41 5.09
C ILE A 188 -2.70 10.26 6.26
N LEU A 189 -3.64 10.70 7.11
CA LEU A 189 -3.34 11.37 8.36
C LEU A 189 -3.38 10.38 9.53
N VAL A 190 -2.27 10.30 10.27
CA VAL A 190 -2.08 9.38 11.38
C VAL A 190 -1.96 10.17 12.68
N PRO A 191 -2.79 9.90 13.69
CA PRO A 191 -2.69 10.59 14.96
C PRO A 191 -1.38 10.23 15.68
N VAL A 192 -0.75 11.22 16.30
CA VAL A 192 0.47 11.04 17.10
C VAL A 192 0.29 11.62 18.49
N GLY A 193 0.97 11.01 19.47
CA GLY A 193 0.97 11.50 20.85
C GLY A 193 1.73 12.82 20.99
N SER A 194 1.45 13.55 22.07
CA SER A 194 2.24 14.73 22.44
C SER A 194 3.57 14.30 23.06
N SER A 195 4.67 14.90 22.62
CA SER A 195 5.97 14.68 23.26
C SER A 195 6.07 15.35 24.64
N ASP A 196 5.23 16.35 24.92
CA ASP A 196 5.24 17.08 26.19
C ASP A 196 4.75 16.21 27.36
N ASP A 197 3.85 15.26 27.07
CA ASP A 197 3.31 14.33 28.07
C ASP A 197 4.28 13.20 28.43
N SER A 198 5.43 13.10 27.75
CA SER A 198 6.36 11.96 27.88
C SER A 198 6.81 11.74 29.32
N LEU A 199 7.16 12.80 30.06
CA LEU A 199 7.61 12.67 31.45
C LEU A 199 6.49 12.16 32.36
N ILE A 200 5.30 12.77 32.24
CA ILE A 200 4.14 12.42 33.06
C ILE A 200 3.74 10.97 32.83
N VAL A 201 3.60 10.57 31.56
CA VAL A 201 3.28 9.19 31.18
C VAL A 201 4.34 8.22 31.74
N THR A 202 5.62 8.54 31.57
CA THR A 202 6.71 7.68 32.05
C THR A 202 6.67 7.47 33.57
N VAL A 203 6.51 8.56 34.34
CA VAL A 203 6.49 8.48 35.81
C VAL A 203 5.27 7.69 36.30
N ILE A 204 4.08 7.96 35.75
CA ILE A 204 2.86 7.25 36.14
C ILE A 204 2.97 5.77 35.79
N THR A 205 3.40 5.44 34.56
CA THR A 205 3.59 4.04 34.14
C THR A 205 4.59 3.34 35.06
N LEU A 206 5.73 3.97 35.37
CA LEU A 206 6.72 3.40 36.28
C LEU A 206 6.15 3.12 37.68
N LEU A 207 5.43 4.08 38.28
CA LEU A 207 4.83 3.92 39.60
C LEU A 207 3.79 2.79 39.62
N VAL A 208 2.92 2.74 38.60
CA VAL A 208 1.90 1.70 38.49
C VAL A 208 2.53 0.33 38.27
N THR A 209 3.53 0.22 37.39
CA THR A 209 4.24 -1.04 37.13
C THR A 209 4.95 -1.54 38.38
N VAL A 210 5.75 -0.68 39.05
CA VAL A 210 6.46 -1.05 40.28
C VAL A 210 5.48 -1.42 41.39
N GLY A 211 4.43 -0.62 41.60
CA GLY A 211 3.40 -0.90 42.60
C GLY A 211 2.67 -2.22 42.33
N GLY A 212 2.33 -2.50 41.07
CA GLY A 212 1.73 -3.76 40.64
C GLY A 212 2.66 -4.95 40.88
N CYS A 213 3.94 -4.84 40.53
CA CYS A 213 4.94 -5.87 40.78
C CYS A 213 5.08 -6.17 42.29
N VAL A 214 5.17 -5.14 43.13
CA VAL A 214 5.24 -5.30 44.60
C VAL A 214 3.98 -5.97 45.13
N PHE A 215 2.80 -5.55 44.68
CA PHE A 215 1.53 -6.15 45.10
C PHE A 215 1.45 -7.64 44.76
N ILE A 216 1.81 -8.01 43.51
CA ILE A 216 1.83 -9.41 43.08
C ILE A 216 2.83 -10.21 43.93
N MET A 217 4.04 -9.68 44.15
CA MET A 217 5.06 -10.35 44.95
C MET A 217 4.60 -10.60 46.39
N LEU A 218 3.99 -9.62 47.05
CA LEU A 218 3.43 -9.77 48.40
C LEU A 218 2.33 -10.83 48.45
N LYS A 219 1.48 -10.90 47.43
CA LYS A 219 0.43 -11.93 47.34
C LYS A 219 0.99 -13.34 47.13
N VAL A 220 2.02 -13.50 46.31
CA VAL A 220 2.70 -14.79 46.13
C VAL A 220 3.34 -15.24 47.45
N MET A 221 4.13 -14.37 48.10
CA MET A 221 4.80 -14.70 49.35
C MET A 221 3.82 -15.06 50.48
N THR A 222 2.73 -14.31 50.63
CA THR A 222 1.70 -14.61 51.64
C THR A 222 0.94 -15.90 51.33
N THR A 223 0.72 -16.24 50.06
CA THR A 223 0.10 -17.52 49.67
C THR A 223 1.01 -18.72 49.96
N ASP A 224 2.31 -18.58 49.73
CA ASP A 224 3.30 -19.65 50.02
C ASP A 224 3.46 -19.88 51.53
N THR A 225 3.43 -18.81 52.34
CA THR A 225 3.46 -18.97 53.82
C THR A 225 2.21 -19.69 54.36
N ASN A 226 1.03 -19.39 53.81
CA ASN A 226 -0.22 -20.04 54.22
C ASN A 226 -0.29 -21.52 53.80
N THR A 227 0.25 -21.88 52.63
CA THR A 227 0.32 -23.29 52.19
C THR A 227 1.35 -24.10 52.97
N SER A 228 2.47 -23.50 53.40
CA SER A 228 3.44 -24.14 54.31
C SER A 228 2.86 -24.37 55.72
N SER A 229 2.15 -23.38 56.28
CA SER A 229 1.51 -23.53 57.60
C SER A 229 0.37 -24.57 57.61
N GLY A 230 -0.27 -24.83 56.47
CA GLY A 230 -1.33 -25.84 56.33
C GLY A 230 -0.83 -27.30 56.32
N LYS A 231 0.44 -27.54 55.96
CA LYS A 231 1.03 -28.89 55.95
C LYS A 231 1.46 -29.37 57.34
N HIS A 232 1.76 -28.46 58.28
CA HIS A 232 2.25 -28.85 59.60
C HIS A 232 1.15 -29.22 60.62
N LYS A 233 -0.13 -28.98 60.29
CA LYS A 233 -1.29 -29.24 61.17
C LYS A 233 -2.02 -30.56 60.92
N ARG A 234 -1.48 -31.45 60.08
CA ARG A 234 -1.99 -32.81 59.83
C ARG A 234 -0.97 -33.86 60.31
N THR A 235 -0.94 -34.08 61.61
CA THR A 235 -0.49 -35.32 62.28
C THR A 235 -1.31 -35.50 63.52
#